data_AF-A0A3R6RKB1-F1
#
_entry.id   AF-A0A3R6RKB1-F1
#
_cell.length_a   1.000
_cell.length_b   1.000
_cell.length_c   1.000
_cell.angle_alpha   90.00
_cell.angle_beta   90.00
_cell.angle_gamma   90.00
#
_symmetry.space_group_name_H-M   'P 1'
#
loop_
_entity.id
_entity.type
_entity.pdbx_description
1 polymer ?
#
loop_
_entity_poly.entity_id
_entity_poly.type
_entity_poly.pdbx_seq_one_letter_code
_entity_poly.pdbx_strand_id
1 'polypeptide(L)' 'MARQKKNGTYLNVCIETPIYEKLESLCKDAGQTKTVAVERALTAYLDDYAEKQRKLKELDKK' A
#
# COMPACT_ATOMS: atom_id res chain seq x y z
N MET A 1 7.10 12.59 -26.36
CA MET A 1 8.01 12.09 -25.32
C MET A 1 7.75 10.60 -25.13
N ALA A 2 8.77 9.75 -25.22
CA ALA A 2 8.59 8.32 -24.99
C ALA A 2 8.07 8.09 -23.56
N ARG A 3 6.83 7.60 -23.44
CA ARG A 3 6.22 7.24 -22.15
C ARG A 3 7.11 6.18 -21.52
N GLN A 4 7.82 6.51 -20.43
CA GLN A 4 8.57 5.53 -19.65
C GLN A 4 7.62 4.35 -19.38
N LYS A 5 8.00 3.16 -19.83
CA LYS A 5 7.27 1.93 -19.49
C LYS A 5 7.28 1.85 -17.97
N LYS A 6 6.14 2.11 -17.34
CA LYS A 6 5.97 1.82 -15.92
C LYS A 6 6.14 0.31 -15.79
N ASN A 7 7.24 -0.12 -15.17
CA ASN A 7 7.42 -1.52 -14.79
C ASN A 7 6.43 -1.78 -13.65
N GLY A 8 5.23 -2.22 -14.01
CA GLY A 8 4.16 -2.56 -13.08
C GLY A 8 3.91 -4.06 -13.15
N THR A 9 3.96 -4.73 -12.00
CA THR A 9 3.52 -6.12 -11.87
C THR A 9 2.04 -6.12 -11.50
N TYR A 10 1.23 -6.92 -12.19
CA TYR A 10 -0.17 -7.07 -11.82
C TYR A 10 -0.29 -7.87 -10.53
N LEU A 11 -0.92 -7.27 -9.52
CA LEU A 11 -1.25 -7.92 -8.26
C LEU A 11 -2.72 -8.35 -8.32
N ASN A 12 -2.99 -9.64 -8.49
CA ASN A 12 -4.35 -10.20 -8.42
C ASN A 12 -4.56 -10.82 -7.03
N VAL A 13 -5.36 -10.17 -6.19
CA VAL A 13 -5.64 -10.60 -4.82
C VAL A 13 -7.14 -10.51 -4.59
N CYS A 14 -7.74 -11.56 -4.03
CA CYS A 14 -9.13 -11.53 -3.58
C CYS A 14 -9.19 -10.82 -2.24
N ILE A 15 -9.90 -9.70 -2.19
CA ILE A 15 -10.08 -8.89 -0.98
C ILE A 15 -11.57 -8.89 -0.63
N GLU A 16 -11.90 -8.91 0.65
CA GLU A 16 -13.28 -8.81 1.11
C GLU A 16 -13.95 -7.51 0.64
N THR A 17 -15.20 -7.61 0.20
CA THR A 17 -16.04 -6.48 -0.25
C THR A 17 -15.99 -5.25 0.68
N PRO A 18 -16.13 -5.37 2.01
CA PRO A 18 -16.09 -4.20 2.91
C PRO A 18 -14.74 -3.48 2.91
N ILE A 19 -13.63 -4.19 2.68
CA ILE A 19 -12.31 -3.58 2.59
C ILE A 19 -12.16 -2.85 1.26
N TYR A 20 -12.67 -3.45 0.17
CA TYR A 20 -12.66 -2.82 -1.14
C TYR A 20 -13.49 -1.53 -1.18
N GLU A 21 -14.66 -1.50 -0.54
CA GLU A 21 -15.49 -0.29 -0.42
C GLU A 21 -14.78 0.85 0.30
N LYS A 22 -14.08 0.55 1.40
CA LYS A 22 -13.24 1.54 2.12
C LYS A 22 -12.11 2.07 1.25
N LEU A 23 -11.50 1.21 0.44
CA LEU A 23 -10.46 1.61 -0.50
C LEU A 23 -11.06 2.53 -1.57
N GLU A 24 -12.26 2.24 -2.05
CA GLU A 24 -12.94 3.04 -3.06
C GLU A 24 -13.40 4.40 -2.52
N SER A 25 -13.89 4.48 -1.29
CA SER A 25 -14.19 5.76 -0.63
C SER A 25 -12.93 6.60 -0.46
N LEU A 26 -11.82 5.99 0.01
CA LEU A 26 -10.52 6.65 0.09
C LEU A 26 -10.05 7.20 -1.26
N CYS A 27 -10.22 6.43 -2.35
CA CYS A 27 -9.86 6.89 -3.69
C CYS A 27 -10.70 8.09 -4.13
N LYS A 28 -12.01 8.08 -3.83
CA LYS A 28 -12.94 9.17 -4.16
C LYS A 28 -12.58 10.44 -3.39
N ASP A 29 -12.32 10.33 -2.09
CA ASP A 29 -11.98 11.47 -1.23
C ASP A 29 -10.61 12.05 -1.58
N ALA A 30 -9.63 11.18 -1.86
CA ALA A 30 -8.26 11.60 -2.16
C ALA A 30 -8.06 12.05 -3.63
N GLY A 31 -9.09 11.92 -4.48
CA GLY A 31 -9.02 12.26 -5.91
C GLY A 31 -7.97 11.45 -6.68
N GLN A 32 -7.64 10.24 -6.21
CA GLN A 32 -6.56 9.42 -6.74
C GLN A 32 -7.09 8.19 -7.47
N THR A 33 -6.31 7.69 -8.43
CA THR A 33 -6.63 6.43 -9.08
C THR A 33 -6.42 5.27 -8.10
N LYS A 34 -7.24 4.22 -8.24
CA LYS A 34 -7.16 3.00 -7.41
C LYS A 34 -5.74 2.44 -7.32
N THR A 35 -5.00 2.46 -8.43
CA THR A 35 -3.61 2.03 -8.48
C THR A 35 -2.71 2.83 -7.54
N VAL A 36 -2.79 4.17 -7.59
CA VAL A 36 -1.95 5.04 -6.75
C VAL A 36 -2.32 4.92 -5.28
N ALA A 37 -3.63 4.82 -4.98
CA ALA A 37 -4.10 4.62 -3.61
C ALA A 37 -3.59 3.30 -3.02
N VAL A 38 -3.65 2.21 -3.79
CA VAL A 38 -3.15 0.89 -3.36
C VAL A 38 -1.63 0.91 -3.20
N GLU A 39 -0.89 1.49 -4.15
CA GLU A 39 0.57 1.65 -4.03
C GLU A 39 0.95 2.40 -2.74
N ARG A 40 0.31 3.55 -2.47
CA ARG A 40 0.56 4.34 -1.26
C ARG A 40 0.20 3.60 0.03
N ALA A 41 -0.94 2.91 0.04
CA ALA A 41 -1.37 2.14 1.21
C ALA A 41 -0.39 0.99 1.50
N LEU A 42 0.06 0.27 0.47
CA LEU A 42 1.04 -0.80 0.61
C LEU A 42 2.40 -0.27 1.08
N THR A 43 2.89 0.83 0.50
CA THR A 43 4.15 1.46 0.94
C THR A 43 4.08 1.88 2.41
N ALA A 44 3.03 2.60 2.80
CA ALA A 44 2.84 3.03 4.18
C ALA A 44 2.78 1.84 5.16
N TYR A 45 2.07 0.77 4.80
CA TYR A 45 1.99 -0.43 5.62
C TYR A 45 3.35 -1.15 5.75
N LEU A 46 4.11 -1.25 4.66
CA LEU A 46 5.43 -1.89 4.66
C LEU A 46 6.45 -1.08 5.46
N ASP A 47 6.43 0.25 5.36
CA ASP A 47 7.31 1.13 6.13
C ASP A 47 7.00 1.03 7.63
N ASP A 48 5.72 1.10 8.01
CA ASP A 48 5.28 0.90 9.40
C ASP A 48 5.68 -0.47 9.94
N TYR A 49 5.54 -1.53 9.13
CA TYR A 49 5.95 -2.87 9.50
C TYR A 49 7.47 -2.95 9.71
N ALA A 50 8.26 -2.36 8.81
CA ALA A 50 9.71 -2.32 8.92
C ALA A 50 10.16 -1.57 10.19
N GLU A 51 9.53 -0.44 10.51
CA GLU A 51 9.80 0.29 11.75
C GLU A 51 9.47 -0.53 13.00
N LYS A 52 8.28 -1.15 13.04
CA LYS A 52 7.85 -1.99 14.16
C LYS A 52 8.80 -3.18 14.35
N GLN A 53 9.24 -3.81 13.28
CA GLN A 53 10.21 -4.90 13.32
C GLN A 53 11.58 -4.45 13.83
N ARG A 54 12.04 -3.25 13.47
CA ARG A 54 13.29 -2.68 14.03
C ARG A 54 13.16 -2.46 15.54
N LYS A 55 12.07 -1.83 15.98
CA LYS A 55 11.79 -1.59 17.40
C LYS A 55 11.69 -2.89 18.20
N LEU A 56 11.05 -3.93 17.65
CA LEU A 56 11.00 -5.25 18.28
C LEU A 56 12.41 -5.86 18.46
N LYS A 57 13.23 -5.80 17.41
CA LYS A 57 14.61 -6.35 17.46
C LYS A 57 15.53 -5.60 18.43
N GLU A 58 15.29 -4.32 18.65
CA GLU A 58 16.02 -3.53 19.65
C GLU A 58 15.59 -3.86 21.08
N LEU A 59 14.31 -4.20 21.28
CA LEU A 59 13.78 -4.64 22.58
C LEU A 59 14.24 -6.06 22.95
N ASP A 60 14.30 -6.98 21.97
CA ASP A 60 14.80 -8.36 22.17
C ASP A 60 16.31 -8.42 22.44
N LYS A 61 17.07 -7.37 22.11
CA LYS A 61 18.52 -7.30 22.33
C LYS A 61 18.91 -6.78 23.72
N LYS A 62 17.95 -6.42 24.56
CA LYS A 62 18.16 -5.79 25.87
C LYS A 62 17.84 -6.76 27.01
#